data_AF-A0A954YRU0-F1
#
_entry.id   AF-A0A954YRU0-F1
#
_cell.length_a   1.000
_cell.length_b   1.000
_cell.length_c   1.000
_cell.angle_alpha   90.00
_cell.angle_beta   90.00
_cell.angle_gamma   90.00
#
_symmetry.space_group_name_H-M   'P 1'
#
loop_
_entity.id
_entity.type
_entity.pdbx_description
1 polymer ?
#
loop_
_entity_poly.entity_id
_entity_poly.type
_entity_poly.pdbx_seq_one_letter_code
_entity_poly.pdbx_strand_id
1 'polypeptide(L)' 'SVTVPDGGTVLLGGIKRLSEATNERGVPVLSKVPYINRLFKNTAAIRDEQSLMLMVTPRIIIQDEKEE' A
#
# COMPACT_ATOMS: atom_id res chain seq x y z
N SER A 1 -18.38 4.10 -18.51
CA SER A 1 -19.47 4.57 -17.62
C SER A 1 -19.77 3.46 -16.63
N VAL A 2 -19.94 3.78 -15.35
CA VAL A 2 -20.26 2.81 -14.29
C VAL A 2 -21.59 3.23 -13.69
N THR A 3 -22.56 2.32 -13.61
CA THR A 3 -23.87 2.58 -13.00
C THR A 3 -23.82 2.15 -11.55
N VAL A 4 -24.13 3.05 -10.62
CA VAL A 4 -24.08 2.82 -9.17
C VAL A 4 -25.44 3.18 -8.59
N PRO A 5 -26.04 2.33 -7.72
CA PRO A 5 -27.29 2.64 -7.07
C PRO A 5 -27.15 3.81 -6.08
N ASP A 6 -28.25 4.49 -5.80
CA ASP A 6 -28.31 5.53 -4.77
C ASP A 6 -27.88 4.98 -3.40
N GLY A 7 -26.94 5.64 -2.73
CA GLY A 7 -26.34 5.19 -1.47
C GLY A 7 -25.35 4.01 -1.60
N GLY A 8 -25.14 3.47 -2.80
CA GLY A 8 -24.17 2.39 -3.05
C GLY A 8 -22.74 2.91 -3.08
N THR A 9 -21.78 2.20 -2.47
CA THR A 9 -20.36 2.58 -2.57
C THR A 9 -19.72 1.90 -3.77
N VAL A 10 -19.11 2.66 -4.66
CA VAL A 10 -18.32 2.12 -5.79
C VAL A 10 -16.83 2.31 -5.51
N LEU A 11 -16.05 1.26 -5.74
CA LEU A 11 -14.59 1.35 -5.79
C LEU A 11 -14.20 1.83 -7.19
N LEU A 12 -13.75 3.08 -7.30
CA LEU A 12 -13.29 3.64 -8.57
C LEU A 12 -11.91 3.10 -8.94
N GLY A 13 -11.11 2.77 -7.93
CA GLY A 13 -9.79 2.18 -8.11
C GLY A 13 -8.94 2.26 -6.86
N GLY A 14 -7.72 1.75 -6.99
CA GLY A 14 -6.71 1.84 -5.95
C GLY A 14 -5.32 1.58 -6.53
N ILE A 15 -4.29 2.08 -5.86
CA ILE A 15 -2.90 1.76 -6.18
C ILE A 15 -2.29 1.00 -5.00
N LYS A 16 -1.61 -0.10 -5.32
CA LYS A 16 -0.81 -0.86 -4.38
C LYS A 16 0.65 -0.69 -4.74
N ARG A 17 1.46 -0.19 -3.81
CA ARG A 17 2.90 -0.04 -3.97
C ARG A 17 3.60 -0.99 -3.00
N LEU A 18 4.43 -1.85 -3.57
CA LEU A 18 5.34 -2.73 -2.82
C LEU A 18 6.75 -2.19 -3.01
N SER A 19 7.43 -1.89 -1.91
CA SER A 19 8.85 -1.53 -1.92
C SER A 19 9.63 -2.54 -1.09
N GLU A 20 10.47 -3.34 -1.75
CA GLU A 20 11.43 -4.21 -1.07
C GLU A 20 12.81 -3.54 -1.11
N ALA A 21 13.35 -3.22 0.06
CA ALA A 21 14.70 -2.71 0.22
C ALA A 21 15.54 -3.73 1.00
N THR A 22 16.47 -4.37 0.32
CA THR A 22 17.44 -5.27 0.94
C THR A 22 18.70 -4.50 1.26
N ASN A 23 18.97 -4.26 2.54
CA ASN A 23 20.20 -3.61 2.99
C ASN A 23 21.13 -4.65 3.60
N GLU A 24 22.16 -5.04 2.85
CA GLU A 24 23.20 -5.94 3.33
C GLU A 24 24.31 -5.12 3.98
N ARG A 25 24.38 -5.12 5.32
CA ARG A 25 25.48 -4.52 6.07
C ARG A 25 26.37 -5.63 6.62
N GLY A 26 27.60 -5.71 6.12
CA GLY A 26 28.62 -6.64 6.61
C GLY A 26 29.99 -5.98 6.67
N VAL A 27 30.84 -6.40 7.60
CA VAL A 27 32.21 -5.92 7.71
C VAL A 27 33.03 -6.51 6.55
N PRO A 28 33.59 -5.72 5.62
CA PRO A 28 34.21 -6.22 4.39
C PRO A 28 35.44 -7.13 4.61
N VAL A 29 36.05 -7.08 5.79
CA VAL A 29 37.25 -7.87 6.14
C VAL A 29 36.89 -9.26 6.70
N LEU A 30 35.86 -9.37 7.55
CA LEU A 30 35.46 -10.65 8.16
C LEU A 30 34.51 -11.48 7.28
N SER A 31 33.87 -10.86 6.27
CA SER A 31 32.96 -11.54 5.33
C SER A 31 33.65 -12.57 4.42
N LYS A 32 34.99 -12.56 4.35
CA LYS A 32 35.83 -13.50 3.58
C LYS A 32 36.26 -14.74 4.36
N VAL A 33 36.08 -14.78 5.68
CA VAL A 33 36.47 -15.95 6.48
C VAL A 33 35.31 -16.96 6.47
N PRO A 34 35.45 -18.12 5.80
CA PRO A 34 34.46 -19.19 5.91
C PRO A 34 34.37 -19.58 7.39
N TYR A 35 33.19 -20.00 7.87
CA TYR A 35 32.83 -20.24 9.29
C TYR A 35 32.27 -19.06 10.09
N ILE A 36 32.88 -17.87 10.10
CA ILE A 36 32.36 -16.71 10.88
C ILE A 36 31.48 -15.75 10.07
N ASN A 37 31.45 -15.88 8.74
CA ASN A 37 30.70 -15.02 7.83
C ASN A 37 29.22 -14.81 8.21
N ARG A 38 28.54 -15.84 8.75
CA ARG A 38 27.12 -15.77 9.12
C ARG A 38 26.86 -14.92 10.38
N LEU A 39 27.83 -14.79 11.28
CA LEU A 39 27.72 -14.01 12.52
C LEU A 39 27.89 -12.50 12.28
N PHE A 40 28.55 -12.11 11.19
CA PHE A 40 28.88 -10.70 10.88
C PHE A 40 28.15 -10.14 9.66
N LYS A 41 27.25 -10.94 9.06
CA LYS A 41 26.31 -10.49 8.02
C LYS A 41 25.02 -10.05 8.68
N ASN A 42 24.75 -8.75 8.68
CA ASN A 42 23.45 -8.20 9.01
C ASN A 42 22.69 -7.95 7.70
N THR A 43 21.82 -8.87 7.33
CA THR A 43 20.87 -8.68 6.23
C THR A 43 19.59 -8.11 6.81
N ALA A 44 19.34 -6.83 6.59
CA ALA A 44 18.08 -6.20 6.94
C ALA A 44 17.20 -6.14 5.69
N ALA A 45 16.17 -7.00 5.64
CA ALA A 45 15.13 -6.91 4.62
C ALA A 45 14.03 -5.99 5.13
N ILE A 46 13.85 -4.84 4.49
CA ILE A 46 12.76 -3.90 4.79
C ILE A 46 11.71 -4.08 3.69
N ARG A 47 10.50 -4.46 4.09
CA ARG A 47 9.33 -4.52 3.20
C ARG A 47 8.38 -3.40 3.60
N ASP A 48 8.11 -2.50 2.67
CA ASP A 48 7.11 -1.44 2.82
C ASP A 48 5.96 -1.70 1.84
N GLU A 49 4.75 -1.81 2.39
CA GLU A 49 3.52 -2.08 1.64
C GLU A 49 2.55 -0.93 1.85
N GLN A 50 2.24 -0.22 0.77
CA GLN A 50 1.34 0.92 0.78
C GLN A 50 0.14 0.65 -0.12
N SER A 51 -1.07 0.81 0.43
CA SER A 51 -2.33 0.64 -0.30
C SER A 51 -3.14 1.92 -0.22
N LEU A 52 -3.52 2.47 -1.38
CA LEU A 52 -4.42 3.62 -1.50
C LEU A 52 -5.67 3.20 -2.27
N MET A 53 -6.84 3.55 -1.76
CA MET A 53 -8.14 3.21 -2.36
C MET A 53 -9.00 4.47 -2.50
N LEU A 54 -9.69 4.59 -3.63
CA LEU A 54 -10.64 5.66 -3.91
C LEU A 54 -12.04 5.09 -4.05
N MET A 55 -12.90 5.44 -3.10
CA MET A 55 -14.31 5.05 -3.06
C MET A 55 -15.19 6.29 -3.19
N VAL A 56 -16.33 6.13 -3.88
CA VAL A 56 -17.35 7.17 -4.03
C VAL A 56 -18.72 6.58 -3.73
N THR A 57 -19.52 7.34 -2.99
CA THR A 57 -20.88 6.98 -2.60
C THR A 57 -21.80 8.11 -3.06
N PRO A 58 -22.59 7.93 -4.14
CA PRO A 58 -23.54 8.94 -4.58
C PRO A 58 -24.75 8.96 -3.64
N ARG A 59 -25.36 10.14 -3.46
CA ARG A 59 -26.64 10.33 -2.78
C ARG A 59 -27.54 11.19 -3.66
N ILE A 60 -28.73 10.70 -3.96
CA ILE A 60 -29.79 11.43 -4.64
C ILE A 60 -30.52 12.28 -3.61
N ILE A 61 -30.66 13.58 -3.88
CA ILE A 61 -31.44 14.50 -3.06
C ILE A 61 -32.66 14.89 -3.89
N ILE A 62 -33.84 14.46 -3.46
CA ILE A 62 -35.11 14.92 -4.03
C ILE A 62 -35.44 16.22 -3.30
N GLN A 63 -35.52 17.33 -4.05
CA GLN A 63 -35.99 18.59 -3.50
C GLN A 63 -37.51 18.53 -3.48
N ASP A 64 -38.11 18.40 -2.30
CA ASP A 64 -39.54 18.63 -2.15
C ASP A 64 -39.78 20.11 -2.45
N GLU A 65 -40.54 20.39 -3.51
CA GLU A 65 -41.10 21.72 -3.76
C GLU A 65 -41.92 22.10 -2.53
N LYS A 66 -41.35 22.96 -1.68
CA LYS A 66 -42.12 23.67 -0.67
C LYS A 66 -42.93 24.72 -1.41
N GLU A 67 -44.16 24.36 -1.77
CA GLU A 67 -45.19 25.35 -2.06
C GLU A 67 -45.43 26.15 -0.76
N GLU A 68 -44.94 27.39 -0.74
CA GLU A 68 -45.45 28.46 0.15
C GLU A 68 -46.71 29.09 -0.45
#